data_AF-A0A383AV13-F1
#
_entry.id   AF-A0A383AV13-F1
#
_cell.length_a   1.000
_cell.length_b   1.000
_cell.length_c   1.000
_cell.angle_alpha   90.00
_cell.angle_beta   90.00
_cell.angle_gamma   90.00
#
_symmetry.space_group_name_H-M   'P 1'
#
loop_
_entity.id
_entity.type
_entity.pdbx_description
1 polymer ?
#
loop_
_entity_poly.entity_id
_entity_poly.type
_entity_poly.pdbx_seq_one_letter_code
_entity_poly.pdbx_strand_id
1 'polypeptide(L)'
;ELADQAEIAESMGFDSFWLPENHFTGPAAIPSPLMLLAAIASRTSRIRLGSTSYLLPIRNPILAAEEVAVLDRLSGGRVILGIGRGFQDAMFKIFNIPTKQKRAIFRENLNTMISAWRGEPIERHDGQELFLSPLPVQQPYPPLWVAAFGPLAIKQAGHLGLPYIASPVESLTSLQTNIEQHRQHAAEAGHVEISTTPIMRTVFVTDDSKLERRVKESLKTESAARIRDNQTSVEDWAIVGSRQYVDDK
;
A
#
# COMPACT_ATOMS: atom_id res chain seq x y z
N GLU A 1 -5.06 -19.55 -6.53
CA GLU A 1 -5.20 -18.38 -7.41
C GLU A 1 -4.15 -17.29 -7.13
N LEU A 2 -4.18 -16.54 -6.02
CA LEU A 2 -3.19 -15.47 -5.77
C LEU A 2 -1.73 -15.95 -5.73
N ALA A 3 -1.47 -17.09 -5.08
CA ALA A 3 -0.14 -17.69 -5.07
C ALA A 3 0.31 -18.12 -6.48
N ASP A 4 -0.58 -18.71 -7.27
CA ASP A 4 -0.30 -19.10 -8.65
C ASP A 4 0.01 -17.87 -9.52
N GLN A 5 -0.75 -16.78 -9.35
CA GLN A 5 -0.49 -15.50 -10.02
C GLN A 5 0.88 -14.92 -9.63
N ALA A 6 1.27 -15.03 -8.36
CA ALA A 6 2.57 -14.58 -7.89
C ALA A 6 3.73 -15.44 -8.42
N GLU A 7 3.56 -16.76 -8.52
CA GLU A 7 4.52 -17.65 -9.18
C GLU A 7 4.69 -17.32 -10.66
N ILE A 8 3.59 -17.04 -11.37
CA ILE A 8 3.62 -16.58 -12.76
C ILE A 8 4.37 -15.25 -12.86
N ALA A 9 4.03 -14.27 -12.01
CA ALA A 9 4.71 -12.98 -11.99
C ALA A 9 6.21 -13.11 -11.72
N GLU A 10 6.62 -13.96 -10.76
CA GLU A 10 8.03 -14.24 -10.49
C GLU A 10 8.72 -14.90 -11.69
N SER A 11 8.05 -15.83 -12.37
CA SER A 11 8.59 -16.51 -13.57
C SER A 11 8.77 -15.56 -14.76
N MET A 12 7.93 -14.52 -14.83
CA MET A 12 7.99 -13.45 -15.84
C MET A 12 9.01 -12.35 -15.47
N GLY A 13 9.61 -12.40 -14.29
CA GLY A 13 10.63 -11.45 -13.86
C GLY A 13 10.09 -10.16 -13.23
N PHE A 14 8.84 -10.14 -12.76
CA PHE A 14 8.33 -9.00 -11.99
C PHE A 14 9.06 -8.86 -10.65
N ASP A 15 9.40 -7.63 -10.26
CA ASP A 15 10.14 -7.34 -9.02
C ASP A 15 9.30 -7.52 -7.75
N SER A 16 7.98 -7.35 -7.84
CA SER A 16 7.11 -7.31 -6.66
C SER A 16 5.64 -7.68 -6.95
N PHE A 17 4.97 -8.26 -5.95
CA PHE A 17 3.56 -8.61 -5.96
C PHE A 17 2.84 -7.85 -4.84
N TRP A 18 1.72 -7.19 -5.16
CA TRP A 18 1.08 -6.23 -4.26
C TRP A 18 -0.37 -6.57 -3.96
N LEU A 19 -0.75 -6.48 -2.68
CA LEU A 19 -2.14 -6.63 -2.24
C LEU A 19 -2.65 -5.38 -1.51
N PRO A 20 -3.87 -4.89 -1.80
CA PRO A 20 -4.52 -3.86 -0.99
C PRO A 20 -5.10 -4.43 0.30
N GLU A 21 -5.57 -3.54 1.16
CA GLU A 21 -6.46 -3.91 2.26
C GLU A 21 -7.79 -3.17 2.11
N ASN A 22 -8.85 -3.96 2.04
CA ASN A 22 -10.22 -3.48 1.93
C ASN A 22 -11.16 -4.41 2.69
N HIS A 23 -12.10 -3.82 3.41
CA HIS A 23 -13.03 -4.54 4.28
C HIS A 23 -14.45 -4.39 3.74
N PHE A 24 -15.28 -5.42 3.93
CA PHE A 24 -16.71 -5.38 3.63
C PHE A 24 -17.09 -5.06 2.16
N THR A 25 -16.21 -5.37 1.20
CA THR A 25 -16.42 -5.11 -0.24
C THR A 25 -16.87 -6.36 -1.02
N GLY A 26 -17.56 -7.27 -0.35
CA GLY A 26 -18.07 -8.50 -0.96
C GLY A 26 -16.94 -9.44 -1.42
N PRO A 27 -17.09 -10.13 -2.57
CA PRO A 27 -16.12 -11.12 -3.05
C PRO A 27 -14.71 -10.58 -3.31
N ALA A 28 -14.55 -9.26 -3.48
CA ALA A 28 -13.25 -8.62 -3.74
C ALA A 28 -12.54 -8.14 -2.46
N ALA A 29 -13.05 -8.49 -1.28
CA ALA A 29 -12.46 -8.06 -0.01
C ALA A 29 -11.15 -8.80 0.29
N ILE A 30 -10.12 -8.03 0.66
CA ILE A 30 -8.83 -8.50 1.14
C ILE A 30 -8.60 -7.89 2.54
N PRO A 31 -9.25 -8.44 3.58
CA PRO A 31 -9.21 -7.86 4.92
C PRO A 31 -7.89 -8.13 5.67
N SER A 32 -7.11 -9.12 5.24
CA SER A 32 -5.83 -9.51 5.85
C SER A 32 -4.76 -9.75 4.78
N PRO A 33 -4.19 -8.69 4.19
CA PRO A 33 -3.20 -8.83 3.12
C PRO A 33 -1.95 -9.60 3.59
N LEU A 34 -1.50 -9.43 4.85
CA LEU A 34 -0.29 -10.12 5.34
C LEU A 34 -0.46 -11.64 5.36
N MET A 35 -1.66 -12.15 5.69
CA MET A 35 -1.92 -13.60 5.63
C MET A 35 -1.83 -14.14 4.20
N LEU A 36 -2.35 -13.40 3.22
CA LEU A 36 -2.28 -13.79 1.81
C LEU A 36 -0.84 -13.68 1.28
N LEU A 37 -0.11 -12.65 1.68
CA LEU A 37 1.32 -12.51 1.35
C LEU A 37 2.15 -13.61 2.00
N ALA A 38 1.82 -14.10 3.20
CA ALA A 38 2.48 -15.24 3.81
C ALA A 38 2.31 -16.53 2.99
N ALA A 39 1.11 -16.75 2.43
CA ALA A 39 0.85 -17.86 1.51
C ALA A 39 1.63 -17.70 0.18
N ILE A 40 1.80 -16.48 -0.31
CA ILE A 40 2.64 -16.20 -1.48
C ILE A 40 4.13 -16.41 -1.15
N ALA A 41 4.56 -16.02 0.06
CA ALA A 41 5.95 -16.14 0.51
C ALA A 41 6.45 -17.58 0.47
N SER A 42 5.60 -18.55 0.80
CA SER A 42 5.94 -19.98 0.77
C SER A 42 6.00 -20.59 -0.65
N ARG A 43 5.50 -19.86 -1.65
CA ARG A 43 5.40 -20.29 -3.05
C ARG A 43 6.39 -19.58 -3.97
N THR A 44 7.08 -18.56 -3.47
CA THR A 44 7.95 -17.68 -4.25
C THR A 44 9.29 -17.48 -3.54
N SER A 45 10.33 -17.17 -4.31
CA SER A 45 11.72 -17.15 -3.80
C SER A 45 12.43 -15.81 -3.95
N ARG A 46 12.00 -14.96 -4.90
CA ARG A 46 12.63 -13.67 -5.21
C ARG A 46 11.67 -12.49 -5.16
N ILE A 47 10.46 -12.63 -5.67
CA ILE A 47 9.51 -11.53 -5.85
C ILE A 47 9.23 -10.85 -4.50
N ARG A 48 9.33 -9.52 -4.45
CA ARG A 48 9.04 -8.77 -3.23
C ARG A 48 7.54 -8.79 -2.92
N LEU A 49 7.21 -8.74 -1.63
CA LEU A 49 5.84 -8.90 -1.15
C LEU A 49 5.34 -7.57 -0.59
N GLY A 50 4.50 -6.90 -1.35
CA GLY A 50 4.01 -5.56 -1.09
C GLY A 50 2.59 -5.52 -0.56
N SER A 51 2.32 -4.62 0.39
CA SER A 51 0.95 -4.16 0.65
C SER A 51 0.77 -2.77 0.06
N THR A 52 -0.30 -2.48 -0.67
CA THR A 52 -0.58 -1.08 -1.08
C THR A 52 -1.20 -0.30 0.08
N SER A 53 -1.89 -1.00 0.97
CA SER A 53 -2.27 -0.43 2.26
C SER A 53 -2.39 -1.53 3.32
N TYR A 54 -1.65 -1.42 4.41
CA TYR A 54 -1.89 -2.08 5.68
C TYR A 54 -2.44 -1.02 6.65
N LEU A 55 -3.69 -1.17 7.07
CA LEU A 55 -4.46 -0.09 7.72
C LEU A 55 -4.14 0.04 9.21
N LEU A 56 -3.17 0.90 9.56
CA LEU A 56 -2.72 1.01 10.95
C LEU A 56 -3.81 1.41 11.96
N PRO A 57 -4.80 2.27 11.65
CA PRO A 57 -5.77 2.72 12.65
C PRO A 57 -6.69 1.65 13.22
N ILE A 58 -6.82 0.48 12.58
CA ILE A 58 -7.72 -0.59 13.02
C ILE A 58 -6.99 -1.68 13.82
N ARG A 59 -5.74 -1.44 14.23
CA ARG A 59 -4.83 -2.46 14.76
C ARG A 59 -4.27 -2.10 16.13
N ASN A 60 -3.94 -3.14 16.90
CA ASN A 60 -2.96 -3.02 17.97
C ASN A 60 -1.55 -2.92 17.33
N PRO A 61 -0.76 -1.87 17.63
CA PRO A 61 0.51 -1.65 16.97
C PRO A 61 1.58 -2.71 17.29
N ILE A 62 1.55 -3.33 18.47
CA ILE A 62 2.52 -4.38 18.85
C ILE A 62 2.22 -5.67 18.10
N LEU A 63 0.97 -6.13 18.10
CA LEU A 63 0.58 -7.30 17.31
C LEU A 63 0.86 -7.09 15.82
N ALA A 64 0.57 -5.89 15.31
CA ALA A 64 0.88 -5.53 13.93
C ALA A 64 2.39 -5.56 13.64
N ALA A 65 3.23 -5.09 14.56
CA ALA A 65 4.68 -5.16 14.43
C ALA A 65 5.18 -6.62 14.40
N GLU A 66 4.64 -7.49 15.25
CA GLU A 66 4.95 -8.92 15.29
C GLU A 66 4.53 -9.62 13.99
N GLU A 67 3.31 -9.39 13.49
CA GLU A 67 2.81 -9.99 12.25
C GLU A 67 3.70 -9.65 11.06
N VAL A 68 4.10 -8.38 10.94
CA VAL A 68 5.01 -7.93 9.88
C VAL A 68 6.39 -8.55 10.05
N ALA A 69 6.91 -8.63 11.28
CA ALA A 69 8.21 -9.26 11.53
C ALA A 69 8.17 -10.75 11.17
N VAL A 70 7.10 -11.47 11.50
CA VAL A 70 6.89 -12.87 11.12
C VAL A 70 6.86 -13.01 9.60
N LEU A 71 6.10 -12.19 8.87
CA LEU A 71 6.06 -12.23 7.41
C LEU A 71 7.42 -11.90 6.80
N ASP A 72 8.12 -10.89 7.33
CA ASP A 72 9.45 -10.51 6.86
C ASP A 72 10.44 -11.66 6.98
N ARG A 73 10.45 -12.33 8.15
CA ARG A 73 11.27 -13.52 8.37
C ARG A 73 10.87 -14.68 7.49
N LEU A 74 9.58 -14.98 7.38
CA LEU A 74 9.05 -16.05 6.54
C LEU A 74 9.43 -15.86 5.07
N SER A 75 9.41 -14.62 4.60
CA SER A 75 9.75 -14.27 3.23
C SER A 75 11.27 -14.16 2.99
N GLY A 76 12.10 -14.19 4.03
CA GLY A 76 13.54 -13.95 3.91
C GLY A 76 13.89 -12.50 3.58
N GLY A 77 13.11 -11.53 4.07
CA GLY A 77 13.40 -10.10 3.92
C GLY A 77 12.84 -9.47 2.65
N ARG A 78 11.75 -10.01 2.10
CA ARG A 78 11.16 -9.56 0.84
C ARG A 78 10.01 -8.56 1.01
N VAL A 79 9.64 -8.22 2.24
CA VAL A 79 8.47 -7.35 2.50
C VAL A 79 8.73 -5.92 2.07
N ILE A 80 7.72 -5.29 1.45
CA ILE A 80 7.55 -3.83 1.40
C ILE A 80 6.20 -3.51 2.02
N LEU A 81 6.19 -2.82 3.16
CA LEU A 81 4.96 -2.53 3.89
C LEU A 81 4.42 -1.16 3.47
N GLY A 82 3.53 -1.14 2.48
CA GLY A 82 2.72 0.05 2.22
C GLY A 82 1.62 0.15 3.25
N ILE A 83 1.59 1.25 4.01
CA ILE A 83 0.68 1.52 5.11
C ILE A 83 -0.35 2.57 4.73
N GLY A 84 -1.54 2.48 5.34
CA GLY A 84 -2.65 3.39 5.04
C GLY A 84 -3.49 3.76 6.25
N ARG A 85 -4.26 4.83 6.12
CA ARG A 85 -5.23 5.26 7.15
C ARG A 85 -6.63 4.66 6.96
N GLY A 86 -6.93 4.21 5.75
CA GLY A 86 -8.29 3.85 5.33
C GLY A 86 -9.17 5.07 5.07
N PHE A 87 -10.25 4.85 4.33
CA PHE A 87 -11.15 5.92 3.88
C PHE A 87 -12.64 5.66 4.13
N GLN A 88 -13.05 4.42 4.41
CA GLN A 88 -14.47 4.05 4.49
C GLN A 88 -15.04 4.33 5.90
N ASP A 89 -16.03 5.22 5.99
CA ASP A 89 -16.67 5.58 7.28
C ASP A 89 -17.42 4.39 7.91
N ALA A 90 -18.05 3.54 7.09
CA ALA A 90 -18.72 2.33 7.58
C ALA A 90 -17.75 1.38 8.27
N MET A 91 -16.55 1.20 7.71
CA MET A 91 -15.48 0.39 8.29
C MET A 91 -15.02 0.97 9.64
N PHE A 92 -14.80 2.28 9.72
CA PHE A 92 -14.41 2.92 10.99
C PHE A 92 -15.50 2.79 12.05
N LYS A 93 -16.78 2.89 11.68
CA LYS A 93 -17.89 2.67 12.60
C LYS A 93 -17.90 1.23 13.14
N ILE A 94 -17.70 0.23 12.29
CA ILE A 94 -17.71 -1.20 12.69
C ILE A 94 -16.52 -1.51 13.61
N PHE A 95 -15.33 -1.02 13.29
CA PHE A 95 -14.13 -1.23 14.10
C PHE A 95 -14.00 -0.25 15.28
N ASN A 96 -15.02 0.56 15.56
CA ASN A 96 -15.03 1.54 16.65
C ASN A 96 -13.86 2.54 16.61
N ILE A 97 -13.43 2.95 15.42
CA ILE A 97 -12.35 3.93 15.22
C ILE A 97 -12.93 5.34 15.08
N PRO A 98 -12.58 6.30 15.95
CA PRO A 98 -13.03 7.67 15.80
C PRO A 98 -12.41 8.31 14.55
N THR A 99 -13.21 8.57 13.50
CA THR A 99 -12.72 9.12 12.22
C THR A 99 -11.92 10.42 12.38
N LYS A 100 -12.25 11.25 13.37
CA LYS A 100 -11.51 12.49 13.68
C LYS A 100 -10.10 12.23 14.23
N GLN A 101 -9.89 11.09 14.88
CA GLN A 101 -8.62 10.72 15.51
C GLN A 101 -7.75 9.81 14.64
N LYS A 102 -8.28 9.23 13.55
CA LYS A 102 -7.57 8.22 12.73
C LYS A 102 -6.18 8.65 12.24
N ARG A 103 -5.94 9.95 12.03
CA ARG A 103 -4.60 10.47 11.66
C ARG A 103 -3.61 10.42 12.82
N ALA A 104 -4.08 10.75 14.03
CA ALA A 104 -3.28 10.67 15.24
C ALA A 104 -2.97 9.21 15.56
N ILE A 105 -4.00 8.33 15.55
CA ILE A 105 -3.85 6.89 15.77
C ILE A 105 -2.88 6.27 14.76
N PHE A 106 -3.00 6.61 13.46
CA PHE A 106 -2.06 6.15 12.44
C PHE A 106 -0.60 6.48 12.81
N ARG A 107 -0.34 7.73 13.21
CA ARG A 107 1.01 8.20 13.53
C ARG A 107 1.55 7.54 14.81
N GLU A 108 0.71 7.43 15.83
CA GLU A 108 1.05 6.75 17.08
C GLU A 108 1.40 5.29 16.81
N ASN A 109 0.52 4.56 16.12
CA ASN A 109 0.76 3.16 15.78
C ASN A 109 2.02 2.97 14.94
N LEU A 110 2.24 3.84 13.95
CA LEU A 110 3.45 3.80 13.12
C LEU A 110 4.72 3.99 13.97
N ASN A 111 4.73 5.00 14.85
CA ASN A 111 5.87 5.27 15.71
C ASN A 111 6.15 4.10 16.67
N THR A 112 5.10 3.54 17.29
CA THR A 112 5.22 2.37 18.16
C THR A 112 5.80 1.18 17.41
N MET A 113 5.33 0.89 16.20
CA MET A 113 5.87 -0.21 15.38
C MET A 113 7.36 0.02 15.04
N ILE A 114 7.73 1.24 14.64
CA ILE A 114 9.12 1.60 14.32
C ILE A 114 10.04 1.45 15.53
N SER A 115 9.65 1.98 16.69
CA SER A 115 10.40 1.84 17.95
C SER A 115 10.58 0.37 18.33
N ALA A 116 9.50 -0.41 18.24
CA ALA A 116 9.54 -1.84 18.54
C ALA A 116 10.49 -2.61 17.62
N TRP A 117 10.47 -2.36 16.29
CA TRP A 117 11.40 -3.00 15.36
C TRP A 117 12.87 -2.55 15.54
N ARG A 118 13.10 -1.34 16.07
CA ARG A 118 14.44 -0.85 16.45
C ARG A 118 14.97 -1.47 17.74
N GLY A 119 14.19 -2.32 18.40
CA GLY A 119 14.58 -2.98 19.65
C GLY A 119 14.44 -2.10 20.88
N GLU A 120 13.64 -1.04 20.82
CA GLU A 120 13.27 -0.27 22.01
C GLU A 120 12.32 -1.09 22.89
N PRO A 121 12.38 -0.95 24.24
CA PRO A 121 11.42 -1.59 25.14
C PRO A 121 9.97 -1.18 24.82
N ILE A 122 9.08 -2.16 24.73
CA ILE A 122 7.64 -1.95 24.50
C ILE A 122 6.96 -1.55 25.81
N GLU A 123 7.29 -2.24 26.90
CA GLU A 123 6.69 -2.03 28.22
C GLU A 123 7.63 -2.57 29.31
N ARG A 124 7.32 -2.29 30.59
CA ARG A 124 7.96 -2.93 31.73
C ARG A 124 6.95 -3.75 32.53
N HIS A 125 7.31 -4.99 32.85
CA HIS A 125 6.52 -5.87 33.70
C HIS A 125 7.42 -6.43 34.81
N ASP A 126 7.03 -6.24 36.07
CA ASP A 126 7.79 -6.65 37.26
C ASP A 126 9.27 -6.18 37.27
N GLY A 127 9.49 -4.94 36.81
CA GLY A 127 10.82 -4.35 36.74
C GLY A 127 11.68 -4.84 35.56
N GLN A 128 11.15 -5.73 34.71
CA GLN A 128 11.81 -6.22 33.51
C GLN A 128 11.26 -5.54 32.26
N GLU A 129 12.15 -5.19 31.33
CA GLU A 129 11.76 -4.64 30.02
C GLU A 129 11.30 -5.76 29.09
N LEU A 130 10.18 -5.51 28.42
CA LEU A 130 9.63 -6.36 27.37
C LEU A 130 10.01 -5.79 26.01
N PHE A 131 10.44 -6.66 25.10
CA PHE A 131 10.89 -6.29 23.76
C PHE A 131 10.08 -7.04 22.70
N LEU A 132 10.01 -6.47 21.50
CA LEU A 132 9.36 -7.14 20.37
C LEU A 132 10.13 -8.43 20.03
N SER A 133 9.41 -9.55 19.88
CA SER A 133 10.00 -10.79 19.38
C SER A 133 8.97 -11.56 18.53
N PRO A 134 9.32 -11.96 17.30
CA PRO A 134 10.62 -11.78 16.66
C PRO A 134 10.82 -10.37 16.09
N LEU A 135 12.08 -9.97 15.88
CA LEU A 135 12.43 -8.81 15.05
C LEU A 135 12.45 -9.17 13.55
N PRO A 136 12.13 -8.22 12.65
CA PRO A 136 12.28 -8.41 11.21
C PRO A 136 13.74 -8.72 10.84
N VAL A 137 13.94 -9.40 9.71
CA VAL A 137 15.31 -9.64 9.18
C VAL A 137 15.85 -8.41 8.46
N GLN A 138 14.97 -7.62 7.83
CA GLN A 138 15.34 -6.33 7.23
C GLN A 138 15.66 -5.30 8.33
N GLN A 139 16.72 -4.52 8.12
CA GLN A 139 17.20 -3.50 9.05
C GLN A 139 17.11 -2.09 8.41
N PRO A 140 16.74 -1.05 9.16
CA PRO A 140 16.27 -1.09 10.57
C PRO A 140 14.86 -1.68 10.75
N TYR A 141 14.12 -1.83 9.65
CA TYR A 141 12.79 -2.45 9.56
C TYR A 141 12.46 -2.66 8.06
N PRO A 142 11.41 -3.40 7.70
CA PRO A 142 10.98 -3.53 6.31
C PRO A 142 10.66 -2.17 5.66
N PRO A 143 11.00 -1.93 4.38
CA PRO A 143 10.70 -0.67 3.70
C PRO A 143 9.24 -0.23 3.87
N LEU A 144 9.04 1.01 4.33
CA LEU A 144 7.73 1.59 4.63
C LEU A 144 7.33 2.61 3.57
N TRP A 145 6.18 2.42 2.94
CA TRP A 145 5.60 3.36 1.98
C TRP A 145 4.21 3.78 2.45
N VAL A 146 3.71 4.96 2.06
CA VAL A 146 2.42 5.48 2.53
C VAL A 146 1.44 5.58 1.37
N ALA A 147 0.35 4.82 1.43
CA ALA A 147 -0.82 5.08 0.60
C ALA A 147 -1.47 6.39 1.02
N ALA A 148 -1.44 7.35 0.10
CA ALA A 148 -2.06 8.64 0.28
C ALA A 148 -3.06 8.91 -0.86
N PHE A 149 -4.05 9.74 -0.57
CA PHE A 149 -4.96 10.25 -1.58
C PHE A 149 -5.45 11.62 -1.15
N GLY A 150 -5.22 12.60 -2.01
CA GLY A 150 -5.52 14.01 -1.79
C GLY A 150 -4.51 14.78 -0.90
N PRO A 151 -4.62 16.11 -0.86
CA PRO A 151 -3.53 16.99 -0.40
C PRO A 151 -3.08 16.74 1.04
N LEU A 152 -4.02 16.48 1.95
CA LEU A 152 -3.70 16.24 3.37
C LEU A 152 -3.02 14.89 3.61
N ALA A 153 -3.21 13.92 2.72
CA ALA A 153 -2.54 12.63 2.78
C ALA A 153 -1.11 12.75 2.22
N ILE A 154 -0.97 13.45 1.09
CA ILE A 154 0.31 13.73 0.43
C ILE A 154 1.23 14.51 1.37
N LYS A 155 0.71 15.57 2.00
CA LYS A 155 1.44 16.33 3.04
C LYS A 155 1.91 15.46 4.20
N GLN A 156 1.07 14.52 4.65
CA GLN A 156 1.46 13.59 5.71
C GLN A 156 2.60 12.67 5.25
N ALA A 157 2.50 12.07 4.05
CA ALA A 157 3.55 11.20 3.52
C ALA A 157 4.88 11.95 3.37
N GLY A 158 4.84 13.19 2.85
CA GLY A 158 6.02 14.05 2.74
C GLY A 158 6.64 14.35 4.10
N HIS A 159 5.85 14.81 5.09
CA HIS A 159 6.35 15.06 6.44
C HIS A 159 6.93 13.83 7.15
N LEU A 160 6.52 12.61 6.76
CA LEU A 160 7.08 11.37 7.28
C LEU A 160 8.40 10.97 6.59
N GLY A 161 8.75 11.60 5.47
CA GLY A 161 9.92 11.24 4.68
C GLY A 161 9.78 9.88 3.97
N LEU A 162 8.54 9.39 3.79
CA LEU A 162 8.28 8.06 3.24
C LEU A 162 7.76 8.15 1.79
N PRO A 163 8.09 7.18 0.91
CA PRO A 163 7.54 7.11 -0.44
C PRO A 163 6.01 7.13 -0.44
N TYR A 164 5.44 7.91 -1.35
CA TYR A 164 4.01 8.03 -1.56
C TYR A 164 3.53 7.01 -2.60
N ILE A 165 2.63 6.10 -2.22
CA ILE A 165 1.95 5.19 -3.15
C ILE A 165 0.74 5.89 -3.74
N ALA A 166 0.83 6.21 -5.03
CA ALA A 166 -0.25 6.83 -5.77
C ALA A 166 -1.44 5.89 -5.97
N SER A 167 -2.65 6.46 -5.92
CA SER A 167 -3.88 5.81 -6.31
C SER A 167 -3.85 5.48 -7.80
N PRO A 168 -4.42 4.33 -8.24
CA PRO A 168 -4.34 3.94 -9.64
C PRO A 168 -5.19 4.83 -10.53
N VAL A 169 -6.06 5.66 -9.95
CA VAL A 169 -6.99 6.55 -10.63
C VAL A 169 -6.52 8.01 -10.71
N GLU A 170 -5.31 8.30 -10.22
CA GLU A 170 -4.71 9.62 -10.41
C GLU A 170 -4.25 9.79 -11.87
N SER A 171 -4.81 10.80 -12.54
CA SER A 171 -4.35 11.24 -13.86
C SER A 171 -2.86 11.60 -13.84
N LEU A 172 -2.17 11.46 -14.97
CA LEU A 172 -0.75 11.81 -15.08
C LEU A 172 -0.46 13.26 -14.60
N THR A 173 -1.32 14.22 -14.94
CA THR A 173 -1.20 15.61 -14.50
C THR A 173 -1.30 15.73 -12.97
N SER A 174 -2.32 15.10 -12.36
CA SER A 174 -2.49 15.12 -10.91
C SER A 174 -1.32 14.44 -10.20
N LEU A 175 -0.82 13.34 -10.77
CA LEU A 175 0.32 12.60 -10.24
C LEU A 175 1.59 13.45 -10.22
N GLN A 176 1.90 14.18 -11.31
CA GLN A 176 3.03 15.11 -11.35
C GLN A 176 2.93 16.17 -10.25
N THR A 177 1.76 16.80 -10.10
CA THR A 177 1.52 17.79 -9.04
C THR A 177 1.67 17.17 -7.64
N ASN A 178 1.12 15.96 -7.43
CA ASN A 178 1.14 15.29 -6.14
C ASN A 178 2.56 14.85 -5.75
N ILE A 179 3.39 14.41 -6.70
CA ILE A 179 4.81 14.08 -6.49
C ILE A 179 5.59 15.34 -6.11
N GLU A 180 5.36 16.46 -6.79
CA GLU A 180 6.06 17.71 -6.47
C GLU A 180 5.68 18.21 -5.06
N GLN A 181 4.40 18.21 -4.73
CA GLN A 181 3.93 18.56 -3.39
C GLN A 181 4.49 17.62 -2.31
N HIS A 182 4.55 16.32 -2.59
CA HIS A 182 5.14 15.34 -1.68
C HIS A 182 6.62 15.66 -1.39
N ARG A 183 7.41 15.92 -2.43
CA ARG A 183 8.83 16.31 -2.32
C ARG A 183 9.01 17.62 -1.57
N GLN A 184 8.18 18.63 -1.85
CA GLN A 184 8.20 19.89 -1.13
C GLN A 184 7.95 19.68 0.37
N HIS A 185 6.92 18.92 0.73
CA HIS A 185 6.61 18.63 2.13
C HIS A 185 7.70 17.79 2.83
N ALA A 186 8.37 16.90 2.11
CA ALA A 186 9.53 16.18 2.63
C ALA A 186 10.70 17.13 2.94
N ALA A 187 11.00 18.05 2.02
CA ALA A 187 12.05 19.06 2.21
C ALA A 187 11.71 20.03 3.36
N GLU A 188 10.47 20.50 3.46
CA GLU A 188 9.99 21.33 4.57
C GLU A 188 10.16 20.67 5.95
N ALA A 189 10.04 19.33 5.99
CA ALA A 189 10.23 18.54 7.21
C ALA A 189 11.69 18.11 7.45
N GLY A 190 12.63 18.54 6.60
CA GLY A 190 14.07 18.26 6.75
C GLY A 190 14.50 16.87 6.30
N HIS A 191 13.68 16.15 5.53
CA HIS A 191 14.05 14.85 4.97
C HIS A 191 14.92 15.02 3.72
N VAL A 192 15.82 14.06 3.51
CA VAL A 192 16.62 13.94 2.28
C VAL A 192 15.73 13.58 1.08
N GLU A 193 16.30 13.61 -0.12
CA GLU A 193 15.60 13.26 -1.35
C GLU A 193 15.01 11.83 -1.29
N ILE A 194 13.69 11.72 -1.52
CA ILE A 194 12.98 10.45 -1.60
C ILE A 194 13.19 9.87 -3.00
N SER A 195 14.08 8.87 -3.10
CA SER A 195 14.53 8.29 -4.38
C SER A 195 13.52 7.35 -5.05
N THR A 196 12.45 6.97 -4.34
CA THR A 196 11.45 6.01 -4.85
C THR A 196 10.11 6.70 -5.04
N THR A 197 9.54 6.57 -6.24
CA THR A 197 8.20 7.08 -6.57
C THR A 197 7.33 5.92 -7.09
N PRO A 198 6.59 5.23 -6.21
CA PRO A 198 5.74 4.13 -6.62
C PRO A 198 4.48 4.64 -7.31
N ILE A 199 4.27 4.21 -8.55
CA ILE A 199 3.11 4.54 -9.38
C ILE A 199 2.30 3.28 -9.62
N MET A 200 0.99 3.37 -9.46
CA MET A 200 0.07 2.27 -9.77
C MET A 200 -0.75 2.61 -11.02
N ARG A 201 -0.87 1.66 -11.94
CA ARG A 201 -1.66 1.78 -13.17
C ARG A 201 -2.42 0.50 -13.42
N THR A 202 -3.63 0.64 -13.97
CA THR A 202 -4.41 -0.50 -14.45
C THR A 202 -4.01 -0.79 -15.88
N VAL A 203 -3.56 -2.01 -16.18
CA VAL A 203 -3.16 -2.42 -17.53
C VAL A 203 -3.99 -3.61 -17.97
N PHE A 204 -4.55 -3.56 -19.17
CA PHE A 204 -5.26 -4.68 -19.77
C PHE A 204 -4.95 -4.78 -21.27
N VAL A 205 -4.29 -5.87 -21.67
CA VAL A 205 -3.86 -6.09 -23.06
C VAL A 205 -4.83 -7.03 -23.76
N THR A 206 -5.42 -6.58 -24.87
CA THR A 206 -6.28 -7.42 -25.72
C THR A 206 -6.34 -6.92 -27.15
N ASP A 207 -6.31 -7.83 -28.12
CA ASP A 207 -6.58 -7.51 -29.53
C ASP A 207 -8.08 -7.62 -29.89
N ASP A 208 -8.93 -8.01 -28.93
CA ASP A 208 -10.39 -8.04 -29.11
C ASP A 208 -11.00 -6.68 -28.76
N SER A 209 -11.37 -5.92 -29.80
CA SER A 209 -11.99 -4.60 -29.66
C SER A 209 -13.32 -4.59 -28.88
N LYS A 210 -14.09 -5.68 -28.88
CA LYS A 210 -15.32 -5.76 -28.08
C LYS A 210 -14.98 -5.92 -26.60
N LEU A 211 -13.99 -6.74 -26.30
CA LEU A 211 -13.49 -6.92 -24.94
C LEU A 211 -12.87 -5.63 -24.41
N GLU A 212 -12.04 -4.96 -25.21
CA GLU A 212 -11.43 -3.66 -24.88
C GLU A 212 -12.49 -2.64 -24.46
N ARG A 213 -13.54 -2.47 -25.28
CA ARG A 213 -14.64 -1.56 -24.98
C ARG A 213 -15.34 -1.91 -23.68
N ARG A 214 -15.64 -3.19 -23.45
CA ARG A 214 -16.29 -3.67 -22.23
C ARG A 214 -15.44 -3.41 -20.99
N VAL A 215 -14.13 -3.61 -21.06
CA VAL A 215 -13.21 -3.30 -19.94
C VAL A 215 -13.17 -1.81 -19.68
N LYS A 216 -13.02 -0.97 -20.72
CA LYS A 216 -13.04 0.49 -20.57
C LYS A 216 -14.35 0.99 -19.95
N GLU A 217 -15.50 0.43 -20.34
CA GLU A 217 -16.80 0.75 -19.75
C GLU A 217 -16.88 0.34 -18.27
N SER A 218 -16.41 -0.87 -17.92
CA SER A 218 -16.36 -1.33 -16.54
C SER A 218 -15.50 -0.42 -15.65
N LEU A 219 -14.32 -0.02 -16.14
CA LEU A 219 -13.42 0.88 -15.43
C LEU A 219 -14.03 2.28 -15.22
N LYS A 220 -14.80 2.79 -16.19
CA LYS A 220 -15.54 4.07 -16.04
C LYS A 220 -16.56 3.98 -14.89
N THR A 221 -17.27 2.87 -14.78
CA THR A 221 -18.24 2.66 -13.69
C THR A 221 -17.55 2.56 -12.34
N GLU A 222 -16.42 1.85 -12.26
CA GLU A 222 -15.65 1.70 -11.03
C GLU A 222 -15.02 3.03 -10.57
N SER A 223 -14.50 3.84 -11.51
CA SER A 223 -13.89 5.13 -11.18
C SER A 223 -14.93 6.16 -10.74
N ALA A 224 -16.10 6.23 -11.38
CA ALA A 224 -17.18 7.15 -10.98
C ALA A 224 -17.65 6.92 -9.53
N ALA A 225 -17.52 5.69 -9.01
CA ALA A 225 -17.81 5.38 -7.62
C ALA A 225 -16.71 5.82 -6.63
N ARG A 226 -15.48 6.09 -7.11
CA ARG A 226 -14.28 6.35 -6.29
C ARG A 226 -13.75 7.78 -6.42
N ILE A 227 -13.89 8.40 -7.59
CA ILE A 227 -13.39 9.75 -7.90
C ILE A 227 -14.58 10.70 -7.84
N ARG A 228 -14.45 11.81 -7.08
CA ARG A 228 -15.47 12.88 -7.04
C ARG A 228 -15.35 13.87 -8.21
N ASP A 229 -14.37 13.66 -9.09
CA ASP A 229 -14.07 14.50 -10.24
C ASP A 229 -14.58 13.81 -11.52
N ASN A 230 -15.55 14.44 -12.17
CA ASN A 230 -16.17 13.95 -13.40
C ASN A 230 -15.33 14.26 -14.66
N GLN A 231 -14.17 14.91 -14.53
CA GLN A 231 -13.34 15.29 -15.69
C GLN A 231 -12.24 14.27 -16.04
N THR A 232 -11.92 13.34 -15.14
CA THR A 232 -10.85 12.35 -15.38
C THR A 232 -11.33 11.21 -16.29
N SER A 233 -10.72 11.07 -17.47
CA SER A 233 -10.98 9.97 -18.40
C SER A 233 -10.33 8.68 -17.94
N VAL A 234 -10.86 7.51 -18.32
CA VAL A 234 -10.19 6.21 -18.08
C VAL A 234 -8.81 6.15 -18.73
N GLU A 235 -8.64 6.83 -19.86
CA GLU A 235 -7.36 6.89 -20.58
C GLU A 235 -6.28 7.67 -19.83
N ASP A 236 -6.65 8.46 -18.82
CA ASP A 236 -5.69 9.25 -18.02
C ASP A 236 -4.98 8.41 -16.95
N TRP A 237 -5.52 7.22 -16.63
CA TRP A 237 -5.08 6.42 -15.49
C TRP A 237 -5.02 4.91 -15.74
N ALA A 238 -5.64 4.41 -16.82
CA ALA A 238 -5.58 3.02 -17.26
C ALA A 238 -5.06 2.88 -18.69
N ILE A 239 -4.28 1.82 -18.93
CA ILE A 239 -3.70 1.46 -20.22
C ILE A 239 -4.43 0.22 -20.71
N VAL A 240 -5.44 0.40 -21.57
CA VAL A 240 -6.30 -0.68 -22.07
C VAL A 240 -6.34 -0.64 -23.59
N GLY A 241 -5.86 -1.69 -24.25
CA GLY A 241 -5.82 -1.78 -25.70
C GLY A 241 -5.04 -2.98 -26.23
N SER A 242 -4.77 -2.95 -27.54
CA SER A 242 -3.92 -3.95 -28.21
C SER A 242 -2.51 -3.95 -27.65
N ARG A 243 -1.75 -5.00 -27.95
CA ARG A 243 -0.34 -5.08 -27.57
C ARG A 243 0.44 -3.84 -28.03
N GLN A 244 0.26 -3.43 -29.28
CA GLN A 244 0.92 -2.26 -29.83
C GLN A 244 0.56 -0.97 -29.08
N TYR A 245 -0.72 -0.79 -28.74
CA TYR A 245 -1.17 0.38 -27.97
C TYR A 245 -0.53 0.43 -26.58
N VAL A 246 -0.42 -0.72 -25.90
CA VAL A 246 0.20 -0.79 -24.57
C VAL A 246 1.71 -0.56 -24.64
N ASP A 247 2.39 -1.09 -25.66
CA ASP A 247 3.84 -0.90 -25.85
C ASP A 247 4.20 0.58 -26.13
N ASP A 248 3.29 1.35 -26.73
CA ASP A 248 3.48 2.78 -27.05
C ASP A 248 3.26 3.74 -25.85
N LYS A 249 2.72 3.27 -24.73
CA LYS A 249 2.28 4.09 -23.57
C LYS A 249 3.22 4.03 -22.38
#